data_AF-A0A7S0V2E5-F1
#
_entry.id   AF-A0A7S0V2E5-F1
#
_cell.length_a   1.000
_cell.length_b   1.000
_cell.length_c   1.000
_cell.angle_alpha   90.00
_cell.angle_beta   90.00
_cell.angle_gamma   90.00
#
_symmetry.space_group_name_H-M   'P 1'
#
loop_
_entity.id
_entity.type
_entity.pdbx_description
1 polymer ?
#
loop_
_entity_poly.entity_id
_entity_poly.type
_entity_poly.pdbx_seq_one_letter_code
_entity_poly.pdbx_strand_id
1 'polypeptide(L)'
;MQNMQLPKDMNPVWLAQSRLRRRKFDESLKISSALLEKNPYDQAVWFLKTRALTLKNWIDDVEIEEEGIADILMDENQIAQVPRPGTSMGATVNTSGGMPSQAVRPMTSSGRPVTGFARPGTGSARPTTSAMGRAGLTSSSGLAAQQALLDQALRSGNASNRPGTSRPVTSSGRFVRLGTASLLTQVGGPFIDVERLDLRKYAARPLLARALCDYIIYNDHNMKKALELCAHATQTNEFQDWWWKARLGKCYYQLGLLRDAEKQFKSSVQAQPMILSTLELCKIYLRMDQPNTAIEHYLAALVTHPDEVSLLLALARVHDALHEGEKAIQLYKNVLFYDSSNVEAVACLASYHFYSDQPEIALRYYRRLLQMGVTSCELWNNLGLCCFYSGQYDMCLGCFERTLQLAADDALPDIWFNIGQVAIGIGDLNLAMQCFKIAISIDPHHTEAYNNLGVLEFRRGNDGSAMAQFRLGQKYSHLVFEVFYNAALLSFKNGDFQDSYEMTQKALALYPEHTETHELLKQLTTQFASL
;
A
#
# COMPACT_ATOMS: atom_id res chain seq x y z
N MET A 1 -35.71 16.14 -9.20
CA MET A 1 -35.80 16.92 -10.46
C MET A 1 -36.15 18.36 -10.13
N GLN A 2 -35.19 19.16 -9.67
CA GLN A 2 -35.36 20.61 -9.60
C GLN A 2 -34.80 21.18 -10.90
N ASN A 3 -35.67 21.78 -11.71
CA ASN A 3 -35.26 22.53 -12.89
C ASN A 3 -34.36 23.69 -12.44
N MET A 4 -33.05 23.55 -12.66
CA MET A 4 -32.13 24.68 -12.60
C MET A 4 -32.52 25.65 -13.73
N GLN A 5 -33.44 26.58 -13.43
CA GLN A 5 -33.66 27.73 -14.28
C GLN A 5 -32.36 28.54 -14.27
N LEU A 6 -31.61 28.43 -15.35
CA LEU A 6 -30.46 29.28 -15.62
C LEU A 6 -30.93 30.75 -15.50
N PRO A 7 -30.22 31.62 -14.78
CA PRO A 7 -30.55 33.05 -14.79
C PRO A 7 -30.58 33.52 -16.24
N LYS A 8 -31.67 34.19 -16.63
CA LYS A 8 -32.09 34.40 -18.03
C LYS A 8 -31.06 35.14 -18.92
N ASP A 9 -30.06 35.78 -18.32
CA ASP A 9 -29.04 36.58 -19.02
C ASP A 9 -27.62 35.96 -19.02
N MET A 10 -27.41 34.81 -18.39
CA MET A 10 -26.07 34.23 -18.23
C MET A 10 -25.72 33.25 -19.37
N ASN A 11 -24.57 33.46 -20.02
CA ASN A 11 -24.07 32.54 -21.05
C ASN A 11 -23.83 31.12 -20.45
N PRO A 12 -24.46 30.07 -21.02
CA PRO A 12 -24.38 28.71 -20.48
C PRO A 12 -22.98 28.10 -20.57
N VAL A 13 -22.17 28.46 -21.58
CA VAL A 13 -20.78 27.99 -21.72
C VAL A 13 -19.91 28.53 -20.58
N TRP A 14 -20.06 29.83 -20.29
CA TRP A 14 -19.35 30.47 -19.18
C TRP A 14 -19.76 29.87 -17.84
N LEU A 15 -21.05 29.61 -17.65
CA LEU A 15 -21.55 28.97 -16.43
C LEU A 15 -20.92 27.57 -16.26
N ALA A 16 -20.88 26.76 -17.32
CA ALA A 16 -20.25 25.43 -17.27
C ALA A 16 -18.75 25.53 -16.89
N GLN A 17 -18.02 26.48 -17.47
CA GLN A 17 -16.61 26.72 -17.15
C GLN A 17 -16.42 27.19 -15.69
N SER A 18 -17.29 28.06 -15.20
CA SER A 18 -17.29 28.53 -13.80
C SER A 18 -17.55 27.39 -12.81
N ARG A 19 -18.49 26.49 -13.12
CA ARG A 19 -18.75 25.28 -12.32
C ARG A 19 -17.59 24.31 -12.31
N LEU A 20 -16.95 24.09 -13.47
CA LEU A 20 -15.73 23.28 -13.56
C LEU A 20 -14.61 23.86 -12.69
N ARG A 21 -14.37 25.18 -12.74
CA ARG A 21 -13.37 25.86 -11.90
C ARG A 21 -13.64 25.68 -10.40
N ARG A 22 -14.92 25.66 -10.00
CA ARG A 22 -15.36 25.43 -8.61
C ARG A 22 -15.45 23.95 -8.21
N ARG A 23 -14.93 23.03 -9.03
CA ARG A 23 -15.00 21.56 -8.82
C ARG A 23 -16.42 21.00 -8.71
N LYS A 24 -17.41 21.69 -9.29
CA LYS A 24 -18.80 21.21 -9.40
C LYS A 24 -18.99 20.46 -10.72
N PHE A 25 -18.39 19.28 -10.81
CA PHE A 25 -18.30 18.53 -12.07
C PHE A 25 -19.65 18.03 -12.57
N ASP A 26 -20.53 17.52 -11.71
CA ASP A 26 -21.84 17.00 -12.15
C ASP A 26 -22.75 18.09 -12.74
N GLU A 27 -22.67 19.32 -12.20
CA GLU A 27 -23.40 20.47 -12.73
C GLU A 27 -22.84 20.91 -14.09
N SER A 28 -21.51 20.94 -14.26
CA SER A 28 -20.90 21.32 -15.54
C SER A 28 -21.16 20.26 -16.63
N LEU A 29 -21.22 18.99 -16.26
CA LEU A 29 -21.56 17.89 -17.18
C LEU A 29 -22.98 17.99 -17.70
N LYS A 30 -23.96 18.29 -16.83
CA LYS A 30 -25.36 18.47 -17.23
C LYS A 30 -25.54 19.67 -18.18
N ILE A 31 -24.86 20.78 -17.90
CA ILE A 31 -24.92 21.97 -18.76
C ILE A 31 -24.26 21.67 -20.12
N SER A 32 -23.08 21.05 -20.11
CA SER A 32 -22.36 20.74 -21.35
C SER A 32 -23.06 19.67 -22.20
N SER A 33 -23.73 18.67 -21.61
CA SER A 33 -24.55 17.72 -22.37
C SER A 33 -25.73 18.41 -23.05
N ALA A 34 -26.47 19.26 -22.32
CA ALA A 34 -27.58 20.02 -22.87
C ALA A 34 -27.14 21.00 -24.00
N LEU A 35 -25.91 21.50 -23.93
CA LEU A 35 -25.34 22.35 -24.99
C LEU A 35 -24.92 21.56 -26.22
N LEU A 36 -24.34 20.37 -26.06
CA LEU A 36 -23.97 19.50 -27.18
C LEU A 36 -25.19 18.90 -27.88
N GLU A 37 -26.28 18.65 -27.15
CA GLU A 37 -27.56 18.26 -27.75
C GLU A 37 -28.13 19.35 -28.66
N LYS A 38 -27.94 20.62 -28.30
CA LYS A 38 -28.36 21.76 -29.11
C LYS A 38 -27.42 22.00 -30.30
N ASN A 39 -26.10 21.98 -30.04
CA ASN A 39 -25.05 22.27 -31.01
C ASN A 39 -23.97 21.17 -30.96
N PRO A 40 -24.06 20.14 -31.82
CA PRO A 40 -23.12 19.01 -31.81
C PRO A 40 -21.68 19.37 -32.21
N TYR A 41 -21.47 20.47 -32.93
CA TYR A 41 -20.16 20.86 -33.49
C TYR A 41 -19.33 21.79 -32.59
N ASP A 42 -19.83 22.14 -31.40
CA ASP A 42 -19.12 23.06 -30.50
C ASP A 42 -17.93 22.38 -29.81
N GLN A 43 -16.73 22.67 -30.32
CA GLN A 43 -15.46 22.11 -29.80
C GLN A 43 -15.12 22.61 -28.40
N ALA A 44 -15.55 23.83 -28.02
CA ALA A 44 -15.25 24.38 -26.71
C ALA A 44 -16.07 23.68 -25.62
N VAL A 45 -17.35 23.45 -25.89
CA VAL A 45 -18.23 22.68 -24.99
C VAL A 45 -17.76 21.22 -24.93
N TRP A 46 -17.35 20.64 -26.06
CA TRP A 46 -16.76 19.32 -26.10
C TRP A 46 -15.52 19.21 -25.21
N PHE A 47 -14.58 20.17 -25.31
CA PHE A 47 -13.39 20.25 -24.46
C PHE A 47 -13.72 20.42 -22.97
N LEU A 48 -14.73 21.24 -22.64
CA LEU A 48 -15.17 21.41 -21.26
C LEU A 48 -15.76 20.12 -20.70
N LYS A 49 -16.54 19.39 -21.51
CA LYS A 49 -17.15 18.12 -21.10
C LYS A 49 -16.10 17.04 -20.90
N THR A 50 -15.14 16.88 -21.84
CA THR A 50 -14.04 15.91 -21.67
C THR A 50 -13.28 16.19 -20.39
N ARG A 51 -12.87 17.45 -20.17
CA ARG A 51 -12.13 17.84 -18.97
C ARG A 51 -12.93 17.66 -17.68
N ALA A 52 -14.25 17.88 -17.69
CA ALA A 52 -15.09 17.64 -16.52
C ALA A 52 -15.19 16.15 -16.20
N LEU A 53 -15.29 15.28 -17.21
CA LEU A 53 -15.27 13.83 -17.02
C LEU A 53 -13.91 13.35 -16.49
N THR A 54 -12.81 13.84 -17.06
CA THR A 54 -11.47 13.46 -16.61
C THR A 54 -11.21 13.89 -15.18
N LEU A 55 -11.52 15.14 -14.83
CA LEU A 55 -11.30 15.64 -13.47
C LEU A 55 -12.18 14.97 -12.42
N LYS A 56 -13.36 14.48 -12.82
CA LYS A 56 -14.23 13.71 -11.94
C LYS A 56 -13.62 12.34 -11.57
N ASN A 57 -13.01 11.67 -12.55
CA ASN A 57 -12.38 10.37 -12.38
C ASN A 57 -10.86 10.47 -12.21
N TRP A 58 -10.33 11.69 -12.00
CA TRP A 58 -8.89 11.91 -11.94
C TRP A 58 -8.36 11.34 -10.66
N ILE A 59 -7.35 10.49 -10.81
CA ILE A 59 -6.61 9.92 -9.70
C ILE A 59 -5.13 10.21 -9.99
N ASP A 60 -4.37 10.54 -8.94
CA ASP A 60 -2.94 10.75 -9.09
C ASP A 60 -2.23 9.39 -9.19
N ASP A 61 -1.58 9.16 -10.32
CA ASP A 61 -0.98 7.87 -10.64
C ASP A 61 0.45 7.76 -10.12
N VAL A 62 1.03 8.83 -9.57
CA VAL A 62 2.39 8.78 -9.00
C VAL A 62 2.43 7.80 -7.83
N GLU A 63 1.44 7.87 -6.94
CA GLU A 63 1.43 7.08 -5.69
C GLU A 63 0.74 5.71 -5.82
N ILE A 64 0.10 5.43 -6.96
CA ILE A 64 -0.64 4.18 -7.18
C ILE A 64 0.28 3.12 -7.77
N GLU A 65 0.76 2.24 -6.92
CA GLU A 65 1.56 1.06 -7.29
C GLU A 65 0.76 -0.20 -6.95
N GLU A 66 -0.24 -0.50 -7.78
CA GLU A 66 -0.97 -1.77 -7.68
C GLU A 66 -0.23 -2.82 -8.52
N GLU A 67 0.55 -3.65 -7.85
CA GLU A 67 1.14 -4.86 -8.42
C GLU A 67 0.22 -6.05 -8.16
N GLY A 68 -0.31 -6.64 -9.22
CA GLY A 68 -1.13 -7.84 -9.14
C GLY A 68 -0.26 -9.09 -9.02
N ILE A 69 -0.90 -10.21 -8.67
CA ILE A 69 -0.22 -11.52 -8.53
C ILE A 69 0.59 -11.90 -9.78
N ALA A 70 0.07 -11.58 -10.97
CA ALA A 70 0.77 -11.85 -12.24
C ALA A 70 2.06 -11.02 -12.38
N ASP A 71 1.99 -9.72 -12.10
CA ASP A 71 3.14 -8.81 -12.18
C ASP A 71 4.20 -9.17 -11.11
N ILE A 72 3.76 -9.68 -9.97
CA ILE A 72 4.64 -10.09 -8.86
C ILE A 72 5.36 -11.40 -9.14
N LEU A 73 4.65 -12.42 -9.66
CA LEU A 73 5.16 -13.78 -9.81
C LEU A 73 5.68 -14.13 -11.20
N MET A 74 5.13 -13.51 -12.25
CA MET A 74 5.40 -13.90 -13.65
C MET A 74 6.27 -12.88 -14.39
N ASP A 75 6.22 -11.60 -14.01
CA ASP A 75 7.04 -10.55 -14.62
C ASP A 75 8.43 -10.44 -13.93
N GLU A 76 9.38 -11.21 -14.44
CA GLU A 76 10.80 -11.13 -14.06
C GLU A 76 11.48 -9.93 -14.74
N ASN A 77 11.34 -8.75 -14.14
CA ASN A 77 12.02 -7.53 -14.60
C ASN A 77 13.34 -7.24 -13.85
N GLN A 78 13.68 -8.06 -12.85
CA GLN A 78 14.88 -7.91 -12.03
C GLN A 78 16.10 -8.46 -12.76
N ILE A 79 17.19 -7.69 -12.79
CA ILE A 79 18.45 -8.14 -13.42
C ILE A 79 19.17 -9.15 -12.51
N ALA A 80 19.18 -8.91 -11.20
CA ALA A 80 19.88 -9.73 -10.23
C ALA A 80 18.90 -10.66 -9.52
N GLN A 81 19.14 -11.98 -9.60
CA GLN A 81 18.34 -12.98 -8.88
C GLN A 81 18.71 -13.08 -7.40
N VAL A 82 19.99 -12.83 -7.06
CA VAL A 82 20.49 -12.81 -5.69
C VAL A 82 21.27 -11.51 -5.47
N PRO A 83 20.58 -10.38 -5.30
CA PRO A 83 21.22 -9.10 -5.05
C PRO A 83 21.94 -9.09 -3.70
N ARG A 84 22.94 -8.20 -3.56
CA ARG A 84 23.63 -8.00 -2.28
C ARG A 84 22.60 -7.49 -1.23
N PRO A 85 22.68 -7.92 0.04
CA PRO A 85 21.83 -7.38 1.09
C PRO A 85 21.92 -5.85 1.15
N GLY A 86 20.76 -5.18 1.18
CA GLY A 86 20.65 -3.71 1.19
C GLY A 86 20.68 -3.03 -0.19
N THR A 87 20.87 -3.76 -1.29
CA THR A 87 20.82 -3.17 -2.65
C THR A 87 19.54 -3.48 -3.43
N SER A 88 18.62 -4.22 -2.81
CA SER A 88 17.34 -4.66 -3.38
C SER A 88 16.28 -4.64 -2.30
N MET A 89 15.04 -4.42 -2.73
CA MET A 89 13.84 -4.41 -1.89
C MET A 89 13.33 -5.82 -1.60
N GLY A 90 13.77 -6.83 -2.36
CA GLY A 90 13.41 -8.24 -2.20
C GLY A 90 14.43 -9.06 -1.39
N ALA A 91 15.57 -8.48 -1.03
CA ALA A 91 16.57 -9.16 -0.21
C ALA A 91 16.07 -9.34 1.24
N THR A 92 16.50 -10.41 1.89
CA THR A 92 16.16 -10.71 3.29
C THR A 92 16.53 -9.54 4.21
N VAL A 93 15.61 -9.18 5.10
CA VAL A 93 15.76 -8.11 6.09
C VAL A 93 17.06 -8.31 6.88
N ASN A 94 18.01 -7.39 6.74
CA ASN A 94 19.09 -7.27 7.71
C ASN A 94 18.52 -6.55 8.94
N THR A 95 18.40 -7.26 10.05
CA THR A 95 17.96 -6.78 11.37
C THR A 95 18.93 -5.77 12.01
N SER A 96 20.10 -5.52 11.40
CA SER A 96 21.09 -4.56 11.89
C SER A 96 20.75 -3.08 11.64
N GLY A 97 19.61 -2.76 11.01
CA GLY A 97 19.25 -1.44 10.50
C GLY A 97 18.61 -0.44 11.49
N GLY A 98 18.93 -0.50 12.79
CA GLY A 98 18.46 0.49 13.79
C GLY A 98 16.94 0.55 13.99
N MET A 99 16.20 -0.43 13.45
CA MET A 99 14.76 -0.57 13.60
C MET A 99 14.42 -1.47 14.79
N PRO A 100 13.29 -1.25 15.48
CA PRO A 100 12.81 -2.16 16.51
C PRO A 100 12.70 -3.59 15.97
N SER A 101 13.17 -4.56 16.76
CA SER A 101 13.11 -5.97 16.39
C SER A 101 11.67 -6.47 16.27
N GLN A 102 11.49 -7.62 15.63
CA GLN A 102 10.17 -8.26 15.48
C GLN A 102 9.49 -8.55 16.83
N ALA A 103 10.25 -8.65 17.92
CA ALA A 103 9.71 -8.82 19.28
C ALA A 103 8.97 -7.57 19.80
N VAL A 104 9.28 -6.38 19.28
CA VAL A 104 8.68 -5.11 19.72
C VAL A 104 7.67 -4.59 18.69
N ARG A 105 8.00 -4.71 17.39
CA ARG A 105 7.16 -4.21 16.31
C ARG A 105 6.49 -5.37 15.55
N PRO A 106 5.15 -5.39 15.49
CA PRO A 106 4.41 -6.39 14.72
C PRO A 106 4.83 -6.42 13.25
N MET A 107 4.77 -7.61 12.66
CA MET A 107 5.10 -7.86 11.27
C MET A 107 3.82 -8.12 10.47
N THR A 108 3.79 -7.55 9.27
CA THR A 108 2.74 -7.82 8.29
C THR A 108 2.87 -9.23 7.71
N SER A 109 1.81 -9.71 7.06
CA SER A 109 1.79 -10.94 6.25
C SER A 109 2.86 -10.99 5.16
N SER A 110 3.47 -9.85 4.83
CA SER A 110 4.53 -9.75 3.82
C SER A 110 5.94 -9.95 4.41
N GLY A 111 6.05 -10.24 5.71
CA GLY A 111 7.34 -10.34 6.40
C GLY A 111 8.05 -8.99 6.58
N ARG A 112 7.31 -7.87 6.48
CA ARG A 112 7.81 -6.51 6.75
C ARG A 112 7.14 -5.91 7.99
N PRO A 113 7.82 -5.07 8.77
CA PRO A 113 7.22 -4.42 9.94
C PRO A 113 6.07 -3.50 9.55
N VAL A 114 5.05 -3.41 10.40
CA VAL A 114 3.85 -2.58 10.16
C VAL A 114 4.21 -1.10 10.08
N THR A 115 3.94 -0.46 8.94
CA THR A 115 4.17 0.97 8.67
C THR A 115 3.14 1.87 9.36
N GLY A 116 3.54 3.11 9.72
CA GLY A 116 2.64 4.11 10.30
C GLY A 116 1.69 4.78 9.30
N PHE A 117 1.91 4.62 8.00
CA PHE A 117 1.04 5.15 6.94
C PHE A 117 0.85 4.09 5.84
N ALA A 118 -0.40 3.71 5.58
CA ALA A 118 -0.77 2.77 4.53
C ALA A 118 -1.05 3.52 3.22
N ARG A 119 -0.52 3.02 2.10
CA ARG A 119 -0.73 3.55 0.75
C ARG A 119 -1.27 2.46 -0.16
N PRO A 120 -1.86 2.81 -1.32
CA PRO A 120 -2.22 1.84 -2.35
C PRO A 120 -1.11 0.81 -2.66
N GLY A 121 0.16 1.24 -2.72
CA GLY A 121 1.31 0.36 -2.95
C GLY A 121 2.08 -0.14 -1.71
N THR A 122 1.64 0.17 -0.47
CA THR A 122 2.36 -0.34 0.71
C THR A 122 2.14 -1.83 0.89
N GLY A 123 3.23 -2.54 1.15
CA GLY A 123 3.20 -3.95 1.50
C GLY A 123 3.70 -4.87 0.41
N SER A 124 4.05 -4.39 -0.80
CA SER A 124 4.43 -5.21 -1.97
C SER A 124 5.78 -5.91 -1.76
N ALA A 125 5.85 -6.79 -0.76
CA ALA A 125 6.85 -7.81 -0.71
C ALA A 125 6.42 -8.85 -1.74
N ARG A 126 7.24 -9.03 -2.76
CA ARG A 126 7.14 -10.21 -3.60
C ARG A 126 7.25 -11.42 -2.66
N PRO A 127 6.35 -12.40 -2.72
CA PRO A 127 6.49 -13.62 -1.94
C PRO A 127 7.78 -14.30 -2.41
N THR A 128 8.84 -14.14 -1.62
CA THR A 128 10.13 -14.75 -1.90
C THR A 128 10.09 -16.21 -1.46
N THR A 129 10.84 -17.05 -2.18
CA THR A 129 11.05 -18.46 -1.81
C THR A 129 11.70 -18.64 -0.44
N SER A 130 12.21 -17.57 0.19
CA SER A 130 12.82 -17.61 1.53
C SER A 130 11.81 -17.59 2.69
N ALA A 131 10.55 -17.19 2.44
CA ALA A 131 9.46 -17.37 3.41
C ALA A 131 9.00 -18.84 3.50
N MET A 132 9.41 -19.68 2.55
CA MET A 132 9.42 -21.13 2.73
C MET A 132 10.67 -21.48 3.52
N GLY A 133 10.46 -22.02 4.73
CA GLY A 133 11.52 -22.64 5.50
C GLY A 133 12.37 -23.55 4.60
N ARG A 134 13.67 -23.53 4.83
CA ARG A 134 14.74 -24.26 4.12
C ARG A 134 14.62 -25.80 4.22
N ALA A 135 13.42 -26.32 4.44
CA ALA A 135 13.10 -27.74 4.52
C ALA A 135 12.22 -28.13 3.33
N GLY A 136 12.83 -28.68 2.27
CA GLY A 136 12.13 -29.55 1.32
C GLY A 136 12.27 -29.26 -0.18
N LEU A 137 12.92 -28.17 -0.61
CA LEU A 137 13.10 -27.87 -2.05
C LEU A 137 14.57 -27.83 -2.45
N THR A 138 15.29 -28.91 -2.17
CA THR A 138 16.46 -29.24 -2.98
C THR A 138 15.95 -29.79 -4.32
N SER A 139 16.30 -29.11 -5.43
CA SER A 139 16.31 -29.65 -6.79
C SER A 139 14.99 -30.10 -7.43
N SER A 140 13.96 -29.24 -7.51
CA SER A 140 12.96 -29.41 -8.57
C SER A 140 12.62 -28.07 -9.25
N SER A 141 12.58 -28.14 -10.58
CA SER A 141 12.26 -27.12 -11.58
C SER A 141 11.59 -25.82 -11.08
N GLY A 142 12.07 -24.68 -11.59
CA GLY A 142 11.53 -23.34 -11.28
C GLY A 142 10.01 -23.20 -11.46
N LEU A 143 9.39 -24.01 -12.34
CA LEU A 143 7.93 -24.07 -12.47
C LEU A 143 7.21 -24.60 -11.22
N ALA A 144 7.77 -25.59 -10.50
CA ALA A 144 7.12 -26.16 -9.32
C ALA A 144 7.12 -25.18 -8.14
N ALA A 145 8.23 -24.44 -7.97
CA ALA A 145 8.31 -23.36 -6.99
C ALA A 145 7.35 -22.21 -7.34
N GLN A 146 7.26 -21.82 -8.62
CA GLN A 146 6.34 -20.78 -9.09
C GLN A 146 4.87 -21.18 -8.94
N GLN A 147 4.54 -22.46 -9.19
CA GLN A 147 3.19 -22.99 -8.98
C GLN A 147 2.84 -23.09 -7.49
N ALA A 148 3.78 -23.47 -6.62
CA ALA A 148 3.56 -23.47 -5.17
C ALA A 148 3.38 -22.04 -4.62
N LEU A 149 4.13 -21.07 -5.14
CA LEU A 149 3.98 -19.64 -4.82
C LEU A 149 2.64 -19.08 -5.31
N LEU A 150 2.20 -19.47 -6.51
CA LEU A 150 0.89 -19.09 -7.05
C LEU A 150 -0.24 -19.69 -6.21
N ASP A 151 -0.14 -20.99 -5.87
CA ASP A 151 -1.10 -21.66 -5.00
C ASP A 151 -1.13 -21.01 -3.61
N GLN A 152 0.01 -20.60 -3.07
CA GLN A 152 0.07 -19.86 -1.82
C GLN A 152 -0.58 -18.48 -1.96
N ALA A 153 -0.24 -17.70 -2.99
CA ALA A 153 -0.83 -16.38 -3.23
C ALA A 153 -2.37 -16.44 -3.41
N LEU A 154 -2.87 -17.48 -4.09
CA LEU A 154 -4.30 -17.74 -4.26
C LEU A 154 -4.98 -18.24 -2.97
N ARG A 155 -4.32 -19.12 -2.20
CA ARG A 155 -4.83 -19.59 -0.90
C ARG A 155 -4.80 -18.51 0.18
N SER A 156 -3.91 -17.53 0.05
CA SER A 156 -3.78 -16.35 0.90
C SER A 156 -4.88 -15.30 0.63
N GLY A 157 -5.79 -15.54 -0.32
CA GLY A 157 -6.72 -14.55 -0.89
C GLY A 157 -7.82 -13.98 0.01
N ASN A 158 -7.85 -14.26 1.32
CA ASN A 158 -8.86 -13.70 2.23
C ASN A 158 -8.27 -12.62 3.15
N ALA A 159 -9.10 -11.61 3.44
CA ALA A 159 -8.88 -10.29 4.03
C ALA A 159 -7.65 -10.01 4.93
N SER A 160 -7.09 -10.94 5.71
CA SER A 160 -5.95 -10.70 6.59
C SER A 160 -4.62 -11.26 6.06
N ASN A 161 -4.66 -12.15 5.07
CA ASN A 161 -3.52 -12.80 4.44
C ASN A 161 -3.17 -12.17 3.08
N ARG A 162 -3.49 -10.88 2.90
CA ARG A 162 -3.29 -10.16 1.64
C ARG A 162 -1.80 -10.23 1.23
N PRO A 163 -1.47 -10.69 0.01
CA PRO A 163 -0.15 -10.51 -0.56
C PRO A 163 0.07 -9.01 -0.81
N GLY A 164 0.57 -8.32 0.22
CA GLY A 164 1.32 -7.11 0.05
C GLY A 164 0.66 -5.92 -0.64
N THR A 165 -0.65 -5.75 -0.56
CA THR A 165 -1.30 -4.52 -1.04
C THR A 165 -2.39 -4.11 -0.07
N SER A 166 -2.65 -2.80 0.02
CA SER A 166 -3.70 -2.25 0.88
C SER A 166 -5.11 -2.48 0.32
N ARG A 167 -5.20 -2.89 -0.95
CA ARG A 167 -6.45 -3.18 -1.69
C ARG A 167 -6.53 -4.67 -2.04
N PRO A 168 -7.73 -5.22 -2.32
CA PRO A 168 -7.82 -6.62 -2.75
C PRO A 168 -6.96 -6.83 -4.01
N VAL A 169 -6.08 -7.82 -3.96
CA VAL A 169 -5.18 -8.12 -5.08
C VAL A 169 -5.99 -8.71 -6.23
N THR A 170 -6.40 -7.86 -7.17
CA THR A 170 -6.75 -8.32 -8.50
C THR A 170 -5.45 -8.59 -9.26
N SER A 171 -5.45 -9.46 -10.27
CA SER A 171 -4.47 -9.27 -11.35
C SER A 171 -4.55 -7.80 -11.72
N SER A 172 -3.43 -7.04 -11.71
CA SER A 172 -3.43 -5.61 -12.05
C SER A 172 -4.26 -5.49 -13.29
N GLY A 173 -5.50 -5.08 -13.10
CA GLY A 173 -6.50 -5.27 -14.11
C GLY A 173 -6.02 -4.33 -15.18
N ARG A 174 -5.47 -4.87 -16.28
CA ARG A 174 -5.43 -4.14 -17.54
C ARG A 174 -6.87 -3.72 -17.74
N PHE A 175 -7.19 -2.52 -17.28
CA PHE A 175 -8.50 -2.11 -16.76
C PHE A 175 -9.58 -2.85 -17.53
N VAL A 176 -10.07 -3.96 -16.95
CA VAL A 176 -10.87 -4.92 -17.71
C VAL A 176 -12.13 -4.17 -18.09
N ARG A 177 -12.25 -3.90 -19.39
CA ARG A 177 -13.44 -3.34 -20.02
C ARG A 177 -14.58 -4.31 -19.69
N LEU A 178 -15.38 -3.98 -18.69
CA LEU A 178 -16.70 -4.56 -18.53
C LEU A 178 -17.52 -4.11 -19.74
N GLY A 179 -17.60 -5.01 -20.72
CA GLY A 179 -18.52 -4.91 -21.84
C GLY A 179 -17.94 -4.25 -23.10
N THR A 180 -17.56 -5.09 -24.05
CA THR A 180 -17.81 -4.82 -25.47
C THR A 180 -19.31 -4.67 -25.69
N ALA A 181 -19.81 -3.43 -25.76
CA ALA A 181 -21.14 -3.12 -26.26
C ALA A 181 -21.03 -2.03 -27.34
N SER A 182 -20.39 -2.41 -28.44
CA SER A 182 -20.48 -1.72 -29.71
C SER A 182 -21.86 -1.98 -30.28
N LEU A 183 -22.79 -1.03 -30.16
CA LEU A 183 -23.89 -0.69 -31.09
C LEU A 183 -24.98 0.10 -30.33
N LEU A 184 -25.26 1.30 -30.84
CA LEU A 184 -26.31 2.26 -30.45
C LEU A 184 -25.99 3.13 -29.22
N THR A 185 -25.90 4.45 -29.48
CA THR A 185 -25.92 5.53 -28.49
C THR A 185 -27.24 5.48 -27.71
N GLN A 186 -27.26 4.72 -26.62
CA GLN A 186 -28.34 4.83 -25.64
C GLN A 186 -28.16 6.11 -24.81
N VAL A 187 -29.26 6.63 -24.28
CA VAL A 187 -29.25 7.68 -23.26
C VAL A 187 -28.49 7.14 -22.05
N GLY A 188 -27.21 7.51 -21.91
CA GLY A 188 -26.28 6.96 -20.92
C GLY A 188 -25.06 6.20 -21.47
N GLY A 189 -24.86 6.13 -22.79
CA GLY A 189 -23.67 5.52 -23.41
C GLY A 189 -22.36 6.31 -23.23
N PRO A 190 -21.20 5.74 -23.65
CA PRO A 190 -19.90 6.40 -23.56
C PRO A 190 -19.91 7.72 -24.32
N PHE A 191 -19.26 8.75 -23.77
CA PHE A 191 -19.29 10.09 -24.34
C PHE A 191 -18.60 10.13 -25.72
N ILE A 192 -17.50 9.39 -25.88
CA ILE A 192 -16.67 9.38 -27.08
C ILE A 192 -16.32 7.94 -27.44
N ASP A 193 -16.59 7.54 -28.68
CA ASP A 193 -16.14 6.27 -29.23
C ASP A 193 -14.69 6.38 -29.73
N VAL A 194 -13.71 6.08 -28.87
CA VAL A 194 -12.28 6.22 -29.18
C VAL A 194 -11.83 5.40 -30.40
N GLU A 195 -12.47 4.26 -30.68
CA GLU A 195 -12.12 3.40 -31.81
C GLU A 195 -12.48 4.01 -33.17
N ARG A 196 -13.42 4.94 -33.22
CA ARG A 196 -13.89 5.58 -34.46
C ARG A 196 -13.20 6.91 -34.76
N LEU A 197 -12.36 7.40 -33.85
CA LEU A 197 -11.72 8.71 -33.97
C LEU A 197 -10.42 8.63 -34.77
N ASP A 198 -10.26 9.56 -35.72
CA ASP A 198 -9.00 9.76 -36.44
C ASP A 198 -7.98 10.51 -35.56
N LEU A 199 -7.19 9.77 -34.79
CA LEU A 199 -6.22 10.32 -33.85
C LEU A 199 -5.22 11.30 -34.50
N ARG A 200 -4.87 11.10 -35.77
CA ARG A 200 -3.96 11.99 -36.53
C ARG A 200 -4.50 13.42 -36.66
N LYS A 201 -5.81 13.57 -36.90
CA LYS A 201 -6.45 14.89 -37.02
C LYS A 201 -6.46 15.61 -35.68
N TYR A 202 -6.66 14.85 -34.60
CA TYR A 202 -6.65 15.37 -33.25
C TYR A 202 -5.24 15.75 -32.78
N ALA A 203 -4.22 14.97 -33.13
CA ALA A 203 -2.82 15.25 -32.82
C ALA A 203 -2.34 16.61 -33.36
N ALA A 204 -2.81 17.01 -34.56
CA ALA A 204 -2.51 18.33 -35.13
C ALA A 204 -3.04 19.52 -34.29
N ARG A 205 -3.97 19.27 -33.36
CA ARG A 205 -4.56 20.30 -32.48
C ARG A 205 -4.13 20.06 -31.02
N PRO A 206 -3.04 20.70 -30.54
CA PRO A 206 -2.40 20.32 -29.30
C PRO A 206 -3.31 20.46 -28.06
N LEU A 207 -4.09 21.54 -27.95
CA LEU A 207 -4.98 21.75 -26.79
C LEU A 207 -6.03 20.65 -26.65
N LEU A 208 -6.61 20.25 -27.77
CA LEU A 208 -7.67 19.26 -27.79
C LEU A 208 -7.09 17.84 -27.67
N ALA A 209 -5.91 17.60 -28.26
CA ALA A 209 -5.14 16.38 -28.09
C ALA A 209 -4.78 16.12 -26.62
N ARG A 210 -4.34 17.15 -25.87
CA ARG A 210 -4.00 17.00 -24.45
C ARG A 210 -5.20 16.56 -23.61
N ALA A 211 -6.35 17.22 -23.77
CA ALA A 211 -7.56 16.85 -23.04
C ALA A 211 -8.11 15.49 -23.44
N LEU A 212 -8.02 15.13 -24.73
CA LEU A 212 -8.43 13.81 -25.22
C LEU A 212 -7.47 12.70 -24.74
N CYS A 213 -6.17 12.96 -24.66
CA CYS A 213 -5.20 12.04 -24.08
C CYS A 213 -5.55 11.72 -22.62
N ASP A 214 -5.78 12.74 -21.81
CA ASP A 214 -6.18 12.56 -20.41
C ASP A 214 -7.51 11.79 -20.31
N TYR A 215 -8.45 12.04 -21.23
CA TYR A 215 -9.73 11.32 -21.26
C TYR A 215 -9.56 9.84 -21.57
N ILE A 216 -8.74 9.50 -22.56
CA ILE A 216 -8.49 8.10 -22.92
C ILE A 216 -7.80 7.34 -21.77
N ILE A 217 -6.87 8.00 -21.06
CA ILE A 217 -6.14 7.38 -19.94
C ILE A 217 -7.05 7.19 -18.72
N TYR A 218 -7.72 8.25 -18.25
CA TYR A 218 -8.40 8.25 -16.95
C TYR A 218 -9.89 7.90 -17.00
N ASN A 219 -10.57 8.02 -18.14
CA ASN A 219 -11.99 7.67 -18.22
C ASN A 219 -12.22 6.35 -18.97
N ASP A 220 -11.58 6.20 -20.14
CA ASP A 220 -11.81 5.02 -20.99
C ASP A 220 -10.82 3.88 -20.71
N HIS A 221 -9.72 4.19 -20.01
CA HIS A 221 -8.62 3.29 -19.66
C HIS A 221 -8.04 2.48 -20.83
N ASN A 222 -8.11 3.04 -22.05
CA ASN A 222 -7.58 2.37 -23.25
C ASN A 222 -6.16 2.84 -23.58
N MET A 223 -5.18 2.18 -22.95
CA MET A 223 -3.80 2.65 -23.03
C MET A 223 -3.16 2.53 -24.42
N LYS A 224 -3.59 1.56 -25.24
CA LYS A 224 -3.06 1.39 -26.60
C LYS A 224 -3.42 2.57 -27.50
N LYS A 225 -4.66 3.04 -27.42
CA LYS A 225 -5.12 4.21 -28.19
C LYS A 225 -4.52 5.51 -27.66
N ALA A 226 -4.32 5.64 -26.35
CA ALA A 226 -3.57 6.75 -25.79
C ALA A 226 -2.14 6.79 -26.32
N LEU A 227 -1.47 5.64 -26.41
CA LEU A 227 -0.12 5.52 -26.97
C LEU A 227 -0.07 5.96 -28.44
N GLU A 228 -0.99 5.48 -29.28
CA GLU A 228 -1.09 5.89 -30.69
C GLU A 228 -1.25 7.42 -30.83
N LEU A 229 -2.11 8.03 -30.01
CA LEU A 229 -2.30 9.48 -29.99
C LEU A 229 -1.02 10.20 -29.56
N CYS A 230 -0.41 9.78 -28.46
CA CYS A 230 0.83 10.36 -27.96
C CYS A 230 1.95 10.28 -29.00
N ALA A 231 2.10 9.15 -29.69
CA ALA A 231 3.11 8.98 -30.74
C ALA A 231 2.87 9.92 -31.94
N HIS A 232 1.62 10.12 -32.34
CA HIS A 232 1.31 11.11 -33.38
C HIS A 232 1.56 12.54 -32.92
N ALA A 233 1.22 12.87 -31.66
CA ALA A 233 1.41 14.21 -31.12
C ALA A 233 2.87 14.55 -30.84
N THR A 234 3.72 13.58 -30.48
CA THR A 234 5.17 13.80 -30.37
C THR A 234 5.81 14.06 -31.72
N GLN A 235 5.34 13.38 -32.78
CA GLN A 235 5.81 13.61 -34.15
C GLN A 235 5.43 15.00 -34.65
N THR A 236 4.19 15.46 -34.42
CA THR A 236 3.78 16.82 -34.82
C THR A 236 4.56 17.91 -34.09
N ASN A 237 5.01 17.63 -32.87
CA ASN A 237 5.76 18.57 -32.03
C ASN A 237 7.28 18.32 -32.06
N GLU A 238 7.77 17.57 -33.05
CA GLU A 238 9.19 17.32 -33.30
C GLU A 238 9.99 16.86 -32.06
N PHE A 239 9.34 16.10 -31.15
CA PHE A 239 9.94 15.57 -29.92
C PHE A 239 10.52 16.61 -28.94
N GLN A 240 10.08 17.87 -28.99
CA GLN A 240 10.58 18.91 -28.08
C GLN A 240 9.81 18.95 -26.75
N ASP A 241 8.51 18.69 -26.79
CA ASP A 241 7.63 18.77 -25.62
C ASP A 241 7.89 17.66 -24.59
N TRP A 242 8.24 18.04 -23.36
CA TRP A 242 8.42 17.10 -22.24
C TRP A 242 7.12 16.38 -21.86
N TRP A 243 5.97 17.06 -21.96
CA TRP A 243 4.66 16.56 -21.52
C TRP A 243 4.23 15.34 -22.31
N TRP A 244 4.40 15.37 -23.63
CA TRP A 244 4.07 14.23 -24.50
C TRP A 244 5.01 13.04 -24.27
N LYS A 245 6.30 13.30 -23.99
CA LYS A 245 7.25 12.25 -23.60
C LYS A 245 6.85 11.59 -22.28
N ALA A 246 6.46 12.37 -21.28
CA ALA A 246 6.00 11.86 -19.99
C ALA A 246 4.71 11.03 -20.14
N ARG A 247 3.73 11.53 -20.89
CA ARG A 247 2.49 10.78 -21.18
C ARG A 247 2.76 9.49 -21.97
N LEU A 248 3.67 9.51 -22.94
CA LEU A 248 4.07 8.33 -23.69
C LEU A 248 4.78 7.31 -22.78
N GLY A 249 5.70 7.76 -21.92
CA GLY A 249 6.35 6.93 -20.91
C GLY A 249 5.35 6.27 -19.96
N LYS A 250 4.34 7.01 -19.53
CA LYS A 250 3.24 6.49 -18.72
C LYS A 250 2.43 5.41 -19.45
N CYS A 251 2.19 5.60 -20.74
CA CYS A 251 1.54 4.58 -21.54
C CYS A 251 2.34 3.29 -21.58
N TYR A 252 3.66 3.38 -21.77
CA TYR A 252 4.55 2.22 -21.72
C TYR A 252 4.58 1.56 -20.35
N TYR A 253 4.61 2.34 -19.27
CA TYR A 253 4.60 1.84 -17.91
C TYR A 253 3.35 0.99 -17.62
N GLN A 254 2.16 1.50 -17.97
CA GLN A 254 0.91 0.75 -17.77
C GLN A 254 0.78 -0.48 -18.69
N LEU A 255 1.47 -0.50 -19.84
CA LEU A 255 1.56 -1.69 -20.70
C LEU A 255 2.56 -2.74 -20.18
N GLY A 256 3.39 -2.40 -19.19
CA GLY A 256 4.45 -3.25 -18.64
C GLY A 256 5.82 -3.10 -19.32
N LEU A 257 5.96 -2.20 -20.31
CA LEU A 257 7.20 -1.97 -21.05
C LEU A 257 8.11 -0.99 -20.30
N LEU A 258 8.71 -1.45 -19.19
CA LEU A 258 9.44 -0.59 -18.24
C LEU A 258 10.68 0.08 -18.86
N ARG A 259 11.44 -0.62 -19.69
CA ARG A 259 12.66 -0.07 -20.33
C ARG A 259 12.37 1.01 -21.35
N ASP A 260 11.28 0.89 -22.09
CA ASP A 260 10.88 1.92 -23.04
C ASP A 260 10.26 3.12 -22.32
N ALA A 261 9.52 2.89 -21.23
CA ALA A 261 9.08 3.94 -20.32
C ALA A 261 10.28 4.72 -19.75
N GLU A 262 11.29 4.03 -19.23
CA GLU A 262 12.53 4.61 -18.68
C GLU A 262 13.19 5.59 -19.67
N LYS A 263 13.33 5.19 -20.94
CA LYS A 263 13.90 6.04 -22.00
C LYS A 263 13.09 7.32 -22.21
N GLN A 264 11.76 7.22 -22.24
CA GLN A 264 10.89 8.38 -22.45
C GLN A 264 10.95 9.35 -21.27
N PHE A 265 10.96 8.84 -20.04
CA PHE A 265 11.06 9.69 -18.85
C PHE A 265 12.44 10.33 -18.71
N LYS A 266 13.53 9.61 -19.01
CA LYS A 266 14.87 10.21 -19.11
C LYS A 266 14.91 11.36 -20.12
N SER A 267 14.34 11.16 -21.31
CA SER A 267 14.26 12.21 -22.33
C SER A 267 13.36 13.38 -21.91
N SER A 268 12.31 13.12 -21.12
CA SER A 268 11.44 14.16 -20.56
C SER A 268 12.17 15.03 -19.53
N VAL A 269 12.89 14.41 -18.59
CA VAL A 269 13.69 15.10 -17.56
C VAL A 269 14.83 15.91 -18.19
N GLN A 270 15.46 15.38 -19.24
CA GLN A 270 16.48 16.12 -20.01
C GLN A 270 15.91 17.35 -20.73
N ALA A 271 14.65 17.29 -21.19
CA ALA A 271 14.01 18.42 -21.84
C ALA A 271 13.63 19.51 -20.83
N GLN A 272 12.97 19.12 -19.74
CA GLN A 272 12.70 19.99 -18.59
C GLN A 272 12.74 19.18 -17.28
N PRO A 273 13.52 19.61 -16.26
CA PRO A 273 13.58 18.93 -14.97
C PRO A 273 12.31 19.22 -14.14
N MET A 274 11.26 18.46 -14.40
CA MET A 274 9.99 18.54 -13.69
C MET A 274 9.90 17.46 -12.60
N ILE A 275 9.35 17.84 -11.44
CA ILE A 275 9.21 16.96 -10.27
C ILE A 275 8.43 15.68 -10.61
N LEU A 276 7.28 15.82 -11.29
CA LEU A 276 6.42 14.70 -11.67
C LEU A 276 7.14 13.67 -12.55
N SER A 277 7.91 14.12 -13.55
CA SER A 277 8.66 13.21 -14.42
C SER A 277 9.76 12.46 -13.67
N THR A 278 10.37 13.07 -12.65
CA THR A 278 11.38 12.40 -11.82
C THR A 278 10.72 11.37 -10.91
N LEU A 279 9.58 11.70 -10.28
CA LEU A 279 8.83 10.74 -9.45
C LEU A 279 8.39 9.52 -10.28
N GLU A 280 7.84 9.73 -11.49
CA GLU A 280 7.46 8.65 -12.39
C GLU A 280 8.67 7.82 -12.86
N LEU A 281 9.83 8.45 -13.12
CA LEU A 281 11.07 7.74 -13.45
C LEU A 281 11.54 6.84 -12.30
N CYS A 282 11.61 7.39 -11.08
CA CYS A 282 12.04 6.65 -9.91
C CYS A 282 11.10 5.49 -9.57
N LYS A 283 9.80 5.67 -9.77
CA LYS A 283 8.80 4.59 -9.68
C LYS A 283 9.11 3.42 -10.62
N ILE A 284 9.58 3.69 -11.84
CA ILE A 284 10.02 2.63 -12.76
C ILE A 284 11.24 1.90 -12.21
N TYR A 285 12.22 2.63 -11.65
CA TYR A 285 13.38 2.01 -11.03
C TYR A 285 13.03 1.13 -9.83
N LEU A 286 12.07 1.55 -9.00
CA LEU A 286 11.57 0.74 -7.90
C LEU A 286 10.89 -0.53 -8.40
N ARG A 287 10.08 -0.45 -9.47
CA ARG A 287 9.47 -1.63 -10.11
C ARG A 287 10.50 -2.57 -10.75
N MET A 288 11.65 -2.06 -11.20
CA MET A 288 12.78 -2.86 -11.69
C MET A 288 13.71 -3.38 -10.57
N ASP A 289 13.40 -3.09 -9.30
CA ASP A 289 14.21 -3.41 -8.12
C ASP A 289 15.62 -2.79 -8.15
N GLN A 290 15.71 -1.52 -8.57
CA GLN A 290 16.96 -0.75 -8.58
C GLN A 290 16.87 0.48 -7.64
N PRO A 291 16.76 0.28 -6.31
CA PRO A 291 16.53 1.36 -5.35
C PRO A 291 17.69 2.37 -5.29
N ASN A 292 18.94 1.92 -5.42
CA ASN A 292 20.10 2.82 -5.40
C ASN A 292 20.09 3.82 -6.56
N THR A 293 19.71 3.38 -7.76
CA THR A 293 19.58 4.28 -8.91
C THR A 293 18.43 5.27 -8.73
N ALA A 294 17.32 4.85 -8.10
CA ALA A 294 16.23 5.76 -7.75
C ALA A 294 16.69 6.82 -6.75
N ILE A 295 17.48 6.44 -5.73
CA ILE A 295 18.08 7.37 -4.76
C ILE A 295 18.94 8.41 -5.45
N GLU A 296 19.82 8.01 -6.38
CA GLU A 296 20.66 8.94 -7.15
C GLU A 296 19.82 9.96 -7.93
N HIS A 297 18.75 9.51 -8.58
CA HIS A 297 17.84 10.39 -9.31
C HIS A 297 17.04 11.33 -8.41
N TYR A 298 16.61 10.88 -7.22
CA TYR A 298 15.99 11.73 -6.23
C TYR A 298 16.95 12.80 -5.70
N LEU A 299 18.18 12.43 -5.36
CA LEU A 299 19.19 13.36 -4.90
C LEU A 299 19.53 14.40 -5.98
N ALA A 300 19.66 13.99 -7.25
CA ALA A 300 19.86 14.91 -8.36
C ALA A 300 18.71 15.92 -8.51
N ALA A 301 17.47 15.47 -8.32
CA ALA A 301 16.31 16.35 -8.36
C ALA A 301 16.20 17.28 -7.14
N LEU A 302 16.64 16.84 -5.95
CA LEU A 302 16.72 17.69 -4.76
C LEU A 302 17.77 18.79 -4.89
N VAL A 303 18.85 18.58 -5.66
CA VAL A 303 19.80 19.66 -5.99
C VAL A 303 19.11 20.75 -6.83
N THR A 304 18.21 20.37 -7.74
CA THR A 304 17.44 21.35 -8.53
C THR A 304 16.30 22.00 -7.76
N HIS A 305 15.63 21.23 -6.89
CA HIS A 305 14.43 21.62 -6.14
C HIS A 305 14.60 21.20 -4.67
N PRO A 306 15.34 21.97 -3.86
CA PRO A 306 15.69 21.56 -2.49
C PRO A 306 14.50 21.54 -1.52
N ASP A 307 13.47 22.33 -1.80
CA ASP A 307 12.33 22.55 -0.89
C ASP A 307 11.16 21.58 -1.18
N GLU A 308 11.30 20.69 -2.17
CA GLU A 308 10.18 19.87 -2.63
C GLU A 308 9.91 18.69 -1.70
N VAL A 309 8.75 18.73 -1.07
CA VAL A 309 8.32 17.76 -0.07
C VAL A 309 8.08 16.37 -0.68
N SER A 310 7.52 16.29 -1.89
CA SER A 310 7.19 15.01 -2.51
C SER A 310 8.43 14.16 -2.81
N LEU A 311 9.56 14.79 -3.17
CA LEU A 311 10.83 14.11 -3.44
C LEU A 311 11.46 13.59 -2.14
N LEU A 312 11.45 14.42 -1.08
CA LEU A 312 11.95 14.01 0.23
C LEU A 312 11.14 12.85 0.81
N LEU A 313 9.80 12.87 0.66
CA LEU A 313 8.94 11.77 1.05
C LEU A 313 9.25 10.51 0.24
N ALA A 314 9.34 10.63 -1.08
CA ALA A 314 9.65 9.49 -1.94
C ALA A 314 11.00 8.86 -1.57
N LEU A 315 12.01 9.68 -1.25
CA LEU A 315 13.31 9.22 -0.78
C LEU A 315 13.20 8.50 0.59
N ALA A 316 12.46 9.07 1.54
CA ALA A 316 12.21 8.45 2.85
C ALA A 316 11.53 7.08 2.71
N ARG A 317 10.56 6.96 1.79
CA ARG A 317 9.87 5.69 1.48
C ARG A 317 10.84 4.61 0.97
N VAL A 318 11.82 4.98 0.14
CA VAL A 318 12.83 4.04 -0.36
C VAL A 318 13.73 3.57 0.77
N HIS A 319 14.19 4.47 1.65
CA HIS A 319 15.03 4.10 2.79
C HIS A 319 14.28 3.24 3.82
N ASP A 320 13.01 3.55 4.09
CA ASP A 320 12.15 2.70 4.93
C ASP A 320 12.05 1.27 4.37
N ALA A 321 11.91 1.15 3.05
CA ALA A 321 11.75 -0.13 2.40
C ALA A 321 13.07 -0.89 2.20
N LEU A 322 14.21 -0.19 2.26
CA LEU A 322 15.56 -0.78 2.41
C LEU A 322 15.90 -1.15 3.86
N HIS A 323 15.01 -0.88 4.82
CA HIS A 323 15.21 -1.06 6.26
C HIS A 323 16.32 -0.19 6.87
N GLU A 324 16.62 0.96 6.26
CA GLU A 324 17.54 1.97 6.80
C GLU A 324 16.79 3.02 7.63
N GLY A 325 16.26 2.59 8.78
CA GLY A 325 15.35 3.38 9.62
C GLY A 325 15.88 4.76 10.02
N GLU A 326 17.13 4.82 10.46
CA GLU A 326 17.75 6.06 10.95
C GLU A 326 17.76 7.17 9.87
N LYS A 327 18.11 6.81 8.63
CA LYS A 327 18.12 7.75 7.50
C LYS A 327 16.70 8.18 7.13
N ALA A 328 15.75 7.23 7.11
CA ALA A 328 14.36 7.54 6.82
C ALA A 328 13.77 8.54 7.83
N ILE A 329 14.07 8.39 9.12
CA ILE A 329 13.64 9.32 10.18
C ILE A 329 14.22 10.71 9.97
N GLN A 330 15.49 10.82 9.59
CA GLN A 330 16.11 12.11 9.27
C GLN A 330 15.40 12.78 8.10
N LEU A 331 15.07 12.02 7.06
CA LEU A 331 14.33 12.51 5.91
C LEU A 331 12.90 12.92 6.27
N TYR A 332 12.18 12.17 7.09
CA TYR A 332 10.86 12.58 7.57
C TYR A 332 10.91 13.82 8.46
N LYS A 333 11.96 13.99 9.27
CA LYS A 333 12.18 15.25 10.02
C LYS A 333 12.42 16.43 9.08
N ASN A 334 13.17 16.23 7.99
CA ASN A 334 13.36 17.25 6.96
C ASN A 334 12.04 17.58 6.27
N VAL A 335 11.20 16.57 5.97
CA VAL A 335 9.85 16.81 5.46
C VAL A 335 9.05 17.68 6.43
N LEU A 336 9.05 17.38 7.74
CA LEU A 336 8.33 18.18 8.72
C LEU A 336 8.86 19.61 8.90
N PHE A 337 10.13 19.85 8.54
CA PHE A 337 10.72 21.19 8.52
C PHE A 337 10.10 22.04 7.40
N TYR A 338 9.91 21.47 6.20
CA TYR A 338 9.29 22.15 5.07
C TYR A 338 7.76 22.15 5.13
N ASP A 339 7.16 20.98 5.29
CA ASP A 339 5.73 20.78 5.49
C ASP A 339 5.45 20.17 6.86
N SER A 340 5.16 21.08 7.77
CA SER A 340 4.77 20.80 9.14
C SER A 340 3.41 20.08 9.25
N SER A 341 2.60 20.10 8.18
CA SER A 341 1.24 19.55 8.16
C SER A 341 1.15 18.14 7.57
N ASN A 342 2.24 17.61 7.02
CA ASN A 342 2.21 16.35 6.29
C ASN A 342 1.83 15.16 7.19
N VAL A 343 0.70 14.52 6.89
CA VAL A 343 0.15 13.41 7.66
C VAL A 343 1.07 12.19 7.66
N GLU A 344 1.67 11.88 6.51
CA GLU A 344 2.53 10.72 6.33
C GLU A 344 3.78 10.77 7.22
N ALA A 345 4.53 11.87 7.14
CA ALA A 345 5.76 12.03 7.91
C ALA A 345 5.49 12.02 9.41
N VAL A 346 4.41 12.68 9.86
CA VAL A 346 4.01 12.66 11.28
C VAL A 346 3.64 11.26 11.73
N ALA A 347 2.86 10.50 10.95
CA ALA A 347 2.42 9.16 11.32
C ALA A 347 3.59 8.15 11.34
N CYS A 348 4.48 8.19 10.34
CA CYS A 348 5.68 7.35 10.31
C CYS A 348 6.61 7.64 11.51
N LEU A 349 6.87 8.92 11.82
CA LEU A 349 7.66 9.31 12.98
C LEU A 349 7.01 8.90 14.30
N ALA A 350 5.69 9.07 14.43
CA ALA A 350 4.95 8.66 15.62
C ALA A 350 5.04 7.15 15.85
N SER A 351 4.84 6.35 14.80
CA SER A 351 4.97 4.90 14.88
C SER A 351 6.37 4.46 15.27
N TYR A 352 7.41 5.09 14.71
CA TYR A 352 8.79 4.79 15.08
C TYR A 352 9.05 5.10 16.55
N HIS A 353 8.71 6.31 17.02
CA HIS A 353 8.91 6.68 18.42
C HIS A 353 8.12 5.81 19.40
N PHE A 354 6.93 5.35 19.00
CA PHE A 354 6.13 4.43 19.82
C PHE A 354 6.84 3.10 20.03
N TYR A 355 7.36 2.49 18.97
CA TYR A 355 8.10 1.22 19.05
C TYR A 355 9.55 1.35 19.52
N SER A 356 10.07 2.58 19.65
CA SER A 356 11.38 2.87 20.26
C SER A 356 11.28 3.24 21.75
N ASP A 357 10.25 2.74 22.45
CA ASP A 357 9.98 2.99 23.87
C ASP A 357 9.78 4.47 24.26
N GLN A 358 9.34 5.31 23.32
CA GLN A 358 9.06 6.74 23.56
C GLN A 358 7.59 7.08 23.23
N PRO A 359 6.60 6.49 23.95
CA PRO A 359 5.18 6.69 23.68
C PRO A 359 4.71 8.13 23.93
N GLU A 360 5.37 8.89 24.81
CA GLU A 360 5.06 10.31 25.06
C GLU A 360 5.32 11.19 23.84
N ILE A 361 6.42 10.93 23.12
CA ILE A 361 6.79 11.65 21.90
C ILE A 361 5.83 11.27 20.78
N ALA A 362 5.53 9.97 20.65
CA ALA A 362 4.52 9.48 19.70
C ALA A 362 3.16 10.13 19.93
N LEU A 363 2.72 10.23 21.20
CA LEU A 363 1.48 10.90 21.59
C LEU A 363 1.45 12.36 21.12
N ARG A 364 2.56 13.09 21.24
CA ARG A 364 2.67 14.48 20.75
C ARG A 364 2.48 14.56 19.23
N TYR A 365 3.07 13.65 18.46
CA TYR A 365 2.90 13.60 17.02
C TYR A 365 1.47 13.23 16.62
N TYR A 366 0.85 12.23 17.25
CA TYR A 366 -0.56 11.89 16.96
C TYR A 366 -1.53 13.00 17.39
N ARG A 367 -1.28 13.70 18.51
CA ARG A 367 -2.06 14.89 18.89
C ARG A 367 -1.96 16.01 17.86
N ARG A 368 -0.79 16.16 17.20
CA ARG A 368 -0.63 17.10 16.08
C ARG A 368 -1.56 16.73 14.93
N LEU A 369 -1.65 15.45 14.54
CA LEU A 369 -2.58 15.03 13.48
C LEU A 369 -4.04 15.36 13.82
N LEU A 370 -4.43 15.17 15.08
CA LEU A 370 -5.74 15.55 15.57
C LEU A 370 -5.97 17.07 15.47
N GLN A 371 -4.98 17.89 15.84
CA GLN A 371 -5.05 19.36 15.70
C GLN A 371 -5.18 19.81 14.23
N MET A 372 -4.64 19.05 13.28
CA MET A 372 -4.81 19.30 11.85
C MET A 372 -6.21 18.94 11.32
N GLY A 373 -7.09 18.39 12.17
CA GLY A 373 -8.45 18.01 11.80
C GLY A 373 -8.57 16.62 11.19
N VAL A 374 -7.53 15.79 11.26
CA VAL A 374 -7.61 14.38 10.84
C VAL A 374 -8.41 13.62 11.89
N THR A 375 -9.59 13.13 11.53
CA THR A 375 -10.43 12.30 12.39
C THR A 375 -10.63 10.93 11.74
N SER A 376 -9.69 10.03 11.97
CA SER A 376 -9.77 8.63 11.51
C SER A 376 -9.88 7.68 12.70
N CYS A 377 -10.51 6.53 12.48
CA CYS A 377 -10.61 5.48 13.49
C CYS A 377 -9.22 5.00 13.94
N GLU A 378 -8.32 4.77 12.99
CA GLU A 378 -6.93 4.35 13.22
C GLU A 378 -6.16 5.36 14.09
N LEU A 379 -6.35 6.66 13.85
CA LEU A 379 -5.68 7.70 14.64
C LEU A 379 -6.11 7.68 16.10
N TRP A 380 -7.41 7.56 16.37
CA TRP A 380 -7.92 7.45 17.73
C TRP A 380 -7.45 6.17 18.43
N ASN A 381 -7.26 5.07 17.68
CA ASN A 381 -6.74 3.80 18.20
C ASN A 381 -5.28 3.96 18.61
N ASN A 382 -4.47 4.54 17.74
CA ASN A 382 -3.07 4.86 18.02
C ASN A 382 -2.93 5.84 19.19
N LEU A 383 -3.82 6.84 19.31
CA LEU A 383 -3.87 7.74 20.46
C LEU A 383 -4.22 6.99 21.76
N GLY A 384 -5.20 6.09 21.72
CA GLY A 384 -5.58 5.26 22.88
C GLY A 384 -4.39 4.41 23.37
N LEU A 385 -3.71 3.72 22.46
CA LEU A 385 -2.49 2.98 22.76
C LEU A 385 -1.39 3.88 23.33
N CYS A 386 -1.09 5.01 22.68
CA CYS A 386 -0.06 5.93 23.17
C CYS A 386 -0.41 6.50 24.54
N CYS A 387 -1.67 6.82 24.82
CA CYS A 387 -2.13 7.25 26.14
C CYS A 387 -1.91 6.15 27.19
N PHE A 388 -2.24 4.90 26.88
CA PHE A 388 -2.05 3.77 27.79
C PHE A 388 -0.57 3.56 28.13
N TYR A 389 0.29 3.46 27.11
CA TYR A 389 1.73 3.22 27.30
C TYR A 389 2.48 4.43 27.87
N SER A 390 1.94 5.65 27.75
CA SER A 390 2.47 6.85 28.43
C SER A 390 1.92 7.06 29.85
N GLY A 391 1.06 6.15 30.36
CA GLY A 391 0.48 6.24 31.69
C GLY A 391 -0.67 7.25 31.85
N GLN A 392 -1.18 7.82 30.75
CA GLN A 392 -2.33 8.73 30.74
C GLN A 392 -3.65 7.97 30.65
N TYR A 393 -4.01 7.24 31.72
CA TYR A 393 -5.16 6.34 31.74
C TYR A 393 -6.51 7.07 31.59
N ASP A 394 -6.64 8.30 32.10
CA ASP A 394 -7.88 9.08 32.06
C ASP A 394 -8.40 9.31 30.63
N MET A 395 -7.48 9.49 29.68
CA MET A 395 -7.81 9.76 28.27
C MET A 395 -7.94 8.49 27.44
N CYS A 396 -7.43 7.36 27.93
CA CYS A 396 -7.33 6.11 27.18
C CYS A 396 -8.70 5.57 26.77
N LEU A 397 -9.61 5.39 27.74
CA LEU A 397 -10.94 4.85 27.49
C LEU A 397 -11.77 5.77 26.57
N GLY A 398 -11.71 7.09 26.78
CA GLY A 398 -12.38 8.06 25.92
C GLY A 398 -11.87 8.04 24.46
N CYS A 399 -10.59 7.74 24.24
CA CYS A 399 -10.06 7.52 22.89
C CYS A 399 -10.65 6.25 22.27
N PHE A 400 -10.66 5.11 22.98
CA PHE A 400 -11.22 3.85 22.48
C PHE A 400 -12.75 3.88 22.29
N GLU A 401 -13.49 4.65 23.09
CA GLU A 401 -14.92 4.86 22.84
C GLU A 401 -15.14 5.58 21.51
N ARG A 402 -14.31 6.60 21.22
CA ARG A 402 -14.36 7.31 19.94
C ARG A 402 -13.91 6.46 18.76
N THR A 403 -12.94 5.55 18.95
CA THR A 403 -12.56 4.61 17.87
C THR A 403 -13.75 3.74 17.50
N LEU A 404 -14.40 3.12 18.49
CA LEU A 404 -15.53 2.23 18.25
C LEU A 404 -16.71 2.96 17.60
N GLN A 405 -16.92 4.25 17.89
CA GLN A 405 -17.95 5.06 17.23
C GLN A 405 -17.64 5.38 15.75
N LEU A 406 -16.36 5.50 15.39
CA LEU A 406 -15.90 5.83 14.04
C LEU A 406 -15.52 4.62 13.20
N ALA A 407 -15.45 3.44 13.80
CA ALA A 407 -14.96 2.23 13.16
C ALA A 407 -15.90 1.76 12.04
N ALA A 408 -15.30 1.38 10.92
CA ALA A 408 -15.94 0.51 9.94
C ALA A 408 -15.69 -0.96 10.30
N ASP A 409 -16.55 -1.86 9.83
CA ASP A 409 -16.53 -3.28 10.21
C ASP A 409 -15.17 -3.95 10.02
N ASP A 410 -14.43 -3.57 8.98
CA ASP A 410 -13.10 -4.11 8.66
C ASP A 410 -12.02 -3.80 9.72
N ALA A 411 -12.12 -2.67 10.42
CA ALA A 411 -11.10 -2.21 11.40
C ALA A 411 -11.45 -2.57 12.85
N LEU A 412 -12.67 -3.04 13.11
CA LEU A 412 -13.12 -3.47 14.44
C LEU A 412 -12.26 -4.56 15.09
N PRO A 413 -11.79 -5.63 14.40
CA PRO A 413 -11.06 -6.71 15.07
C PRO A 413 -9.75 -6.21 15.71
N ASP A 414 -9.02 -5.34 15.00
CA ASP A 414 -7.76 -4.77 15.50
C ASP A 414 -7.97 -3.84 16.69
N ILE A 415 -9.10 -3.12 16.72
CA ILE A 415 -9.47 -2.25 17.85
C ILE A 415 -9.78 -3.10 19.08
N TRP A 416 -10.60 -4.14 18.93
CA TRP A 416 -10.91 -5.06 20.03
C TRP A 416 -9.68 -5.81 20.53
N PHE A 417 -8.77 -6.16 19.62
CA PHE A 417 -7.47 -6.72 19.98
C PHE A 417 -6.67 -5.75 20.85
N ASN A 418 -6.54 -4.49 20.43
CA ASN A 418 -5.83 -3.46 21.20
C ASN A 418 -6.47 -3.18 22.56
N ILE A 419 -7.81 -3.14 22.65
CA ILE A 419 -8.52 -3.03 23.93
C ILE A 419 -8.22 -4.25 24.81
N GLY A 420 -8.14 -5.46 24.23
CA GLY A 420 -7.73 -6.67 24.93
C GLY A 420 -6.32 -6.58 25.50
N GLN A 421 -5.37 -5.99 24.76
CA GLN A 421 -4.01 -5.73 25.25
C GLN A 421 -3.99 -4.75 26.42
N VAL A 422 -4.75 -3.67 26.31
CA VAL A 422 -4.92 -2.70 27.40
C VAL A 422 -5.52 -3.37 28.63
N ALA A 423 -6.52 -4.25 28.46
CA ALA A 423 -7.10 -5.03 29.55
C ALA A 423 -6.10 -5.99 30.22
N ILE A 424 -5.21 -6.63 29.45
CA ILE A 424 -4.09 -7.41 30.02
C ILE A 424 -3.20 -6.51 30.88
N GLY A 425 -2.84 -5.33 30.37
CA GLY A 425 -1.97 -4.40 31.10
C GLY A 425 -2.61 -3.83 32.38
N ILE A 426 -3.94 -3.70 32.41
CA ILE A 426 -4.71 -3.37 33.63
C ILE A 426 -4.74 -4.56 34.61
N GLY A 427 -4.68 -5.79 34.10
CA GLY A 427 -4.73 -7.05 34.86
C GLY A 427 -6.06 -7.78 34.78
N ASP A 428 -7.06 -7.23 34.08
CA ASP A 428 -8.38 -7.81 33.92
C ASP A 428 -8.40 -8.88 32.81
N LEU A 429 -7.89 -10.07 33.16
CA LEU A 429 -7.76 -11.19 32.22
C LEU A 429 -9.11 -11.65 31.62
N ASN A 430 -10.21 -11.53 32.38
CA ASN A 430 -11.54 -11.90 31.90
C ASN A 430 -12.04 -10.98 30.79
N LEU A 431 -11.81 -9.67 30.94
CA LEU A 431 -12.16 -8.68 29.92
C LEU A 431 -11.31 -8.91 28.66
N ALA A 432 -10.00 -9.11 28.83
CA ALA A 432 -9.09 -9.42 27.73
C ALA A 432 -9.54 -10.65 26.92
N MET A 433 -9.92 -11.74 27.60
CA MET A 433 -10.44 -12.94 26.93
C MET A 433 -11.72 -12.65 26.12
N GLN A 434 -12.63 -11.83 26.65
CA GLN A 434 -13.85 -11.45 25.92
C GLN A 434 -13.51 -10.60 24.69
N CYS A 435 -12.63 -9.62 24.84
CA CYS A 435 -12.16 -8.77 23.74
C CYS A 435 -11.53 -9.60 22.61
N PHE A 436 -10.64 -10.56 22.93
CA PHE A 436 -10.05 -11.42 21.90
C PHE A 436 -11.06 -12.37 21.26
N LYS A 437 -12.03 -12.90 22.01
CA LYS A 437 -13.13 -13.70 21.43
C LYS A 437 -13.99 -12.87 20.48
N ILE A 438 -14.24 -11.60 20.79
CA ILE A 438 -14.95 -10.68 19.90
C ILE A 438 -14.12 -10.44 18.63
N ALA A 439 -12.83 -10.13 18.77
CA ALA A 439 -11.94 -9.91 17.62
C ALA A 439 -11.95 -11.13 16.67
N ILE A 440 -11.83 -12.34 17.21
CA ILE A 440 -11.88 -13.60 16.45
C ILE A 440 -13.25 -13.84 15.80
N SER A 441 -14.34 -13.42 16.46
CA SER A 441 -15.69 -13.58 15.89
C SER A 441 -15.95 -12.67 14.69
N ILE A 442 -15.28 -11.50 14.65
CA ILE A 442 -15.38 -10.52 13.56
C ILE A 442 -14.43 -10.92 12.43
N ASP A 443 -13.15 -11.15 12.76
CA ASP A 443 -12.17 -11.69 11.83
C ASP A 443 -11.64 -13.04 12.31
N PRO A 444 -12.13 -14.15 11.73
CA PRO A 444 -11.66 -15.50 12.04
C PRO A 444 -10.19 -15.74 11.68
N HIS A 445 -9.56 -14.84 10.93
CA HIS A 445 -8.18 -14.97 10.48
C HIS A 445 -7.18 -14.14 11.29
N HIS A 446 -7.62 -13.44 12.33
CA HIS A 446 -6.76 -12.59 13.15
C HIS A 446 -5.89 -13.43 14.11
N THR A 447 -4.61 -13.61 13.76
CA THR A 447 -3.73 -14.61 14.41
C THR A 447 -3.14 -14.18 15.74
N GLU A 448 -2.90 -12.89 15.92
CA GLU A 448 -2.40 -12.34 17.18
C GLU A 448 -3.42 -12.55 18.33
N ALA A 449 -4.72 -12.38 18.07
CA ALA A 449 -5.77 -12.68 19.05
C ALA A 449 -5.82 -14.17 19.43
N TYR A 450 -5.65 -15.10 18.47
CA TYR A 450 -5.55 -16.52 18.80
C TYR A 450 -4.35 -16.81 19.70
N ASN A 451 -3.21 -16.19 19.44
CA ASN A 451 -2.02 -16.33 20.25
C ASN A 451 -2.27 -15.87 21.70
N ASN A 452 -2.78 -14.64 21.87
CA ASN A 452 -3.01 -14.08 23.20
C ASN A 452 -4.13 -14.78 23.95
N LEU A 453 -5.18 -15.22 23.26
CA LEU A 453 -6.21 -16.06 23.85
C LEU A 453 -5.63 -17.41 24.31
N GLY A 454 -4.76 -18.03 23.51
CA GLY A 454 -4.05 -19.25 23.88
C GLY A 454 -3.18 -19.08 25.12
N VAL A 455 -2.43 -17.97 25.20
CA VAL A 455 -1.61 -17.61 26.38
C VAL A 455 -2.49 -17.39 27.62
N LEU A 456 -3.63 -16.73 27.49
CA LEU A 456 -4.57 -16.52 28.60
C LEU A 456 -5.22 -17.82 29.07
N GLU A 457 -5.63 -18.71 28.17
CA GLU A 457 -6.18 -20.03 28.54
C GLU A 457 -5.11 -20.93 29.16
N PHE A 458 -3.86 -20.87 28.68
CA PHE A 458 -2.73 -21.56 29.30
C PHE A 458 -2.49 -21.05 30.72
N ARG A 459 -2.55 -19.73 30.94
CA ARG A 459 -2.43 -19.14 32.30
C ARG A 459 -3.58 -19.57 33.23
N ARG A 460 -4.76 -19.89 32.70
CA ARG A 460 -5.88 -20.46 33.47
C ARG A 460 -5.73 -21.96 33.77
N GLY A 461 -4.75 -22.63 33.17
CA GLY A 461 -4.51 -24.07 33.30
C GLY A 461 -5.26 -24.94 32.29
N ASN A 462 -5.87 -24.34 31.25
CA ASN A 462 -6.59 -25.08 30.22
C ASN A 462 -5.67 -25.39 29.03
N ASP A 463 -4.73 -26.31 29.22
CA ASP A 463 -3.68 -26.62 28.23
C ASP A 463 -4.24 -27.13 26.90
N GLY A 464 -5.31 -27.95 26.95
CA GLY A 464 -5.95 -28.50 25.76
C GLY A 464 -6.59 -27.44 24.87
N SER A 465 -7.28 -26.45 25.46
CA SER A 465 -7.84 -25.33 24.69
C SER A 465 -6.76 -24.39 24.18
N ALA A 466 -5.71 -24.13 24.97
CA ALA A 466 -4.59 -23.29 24.56
C ALA A 466 -3.90 -23.85 23.30
N MET A 467 -3.61 -25.16 23.30
CA MET A 467 -3.01 -25.82 22.14
C MET A 467 -3.91 -25.78 20.91
N ALA A 468 -5.24 -25.87 21.08
CA ALA A 468 -6.19 -25.72 19.99
C ALA A 468 -6.14 -24.31 19.38
N GLN A 469 -6.08 -23.25 20.21
CA GLN A 469 -5.96 -21.88 19.72
C GLN A 469 -4.63 -21.64 18.99
N PHE A 470 -3.51 -22.16 19.51
CA PHE A 470 -2.22 -22.05 18.82
C PHE A 470 -2.23 -22.77 17.46
N ARG A 471 -2.81 -23.97 17.37
CA ARG A 471 -2.97 -24.70 16.09
C ARG A 471 -3.84 -23.92 15.10
N LEU A 472 -4.91 -23.26 15.56
CA LEU A 472 -5.71 -22.37 14.71
C LEU A 472 -4.89 -21.17 14.23
N GLY A 473 -4.12 -20.53 15.12
CA GLY A 473 -3.20 -19.45 14.76
C GLY A 473 -2.19 -19.85 13.68
N GLN A 474 -1.59 -21.05 13.80
CA GLN A 474 -0.66 -21.61 12.81
C GLN A 474 -1.32 -21.85 11.46
N LYS A 475 -2.58 -22.26 11.44
CA LYS A 475 -3.35 -22.50 10.21
C LYS A 475 -3.61 -21.19 9.46
N TYR A 476 -3.90 -20.12 10.19
CA TYR A 476 -4.26 -18.83 9.58
C TYR A 476 -3.05 -17.99 9.20
N SER A 477 -1.95 -18.01 9.95
CA SER A 477 -0.71 -17.30 9.58
C SER A 477 0.53 -18.14 9.82
N HIS A 478 1.46 -18.07 8.88
CA HIS A 478 2.75 -18.76 8.97
C HIS A 478 3.92 -17.85 9.34
N LEU A 479 3.68 -16.56 9.58
CA LEU A 479 4.74 -15.54 9.71
C LEU A 479 4.92 -14.98 11.13
N VAL A 480 3.94 -15.19 12.00
CA VAL A 480 3.96 -14.76 13.41
C VAL A 480 4.74 -15.80 14.22
N PHE A 481 5.94 -15.44 14.70
CA PHE A 481 6.86 -16.39 15.36
C PHE A 481 6.36 -16.78 16.76
N GLU A 482 5.64 -15.87 17.42
CA GLU A 482 5.12 -15.99 18.78
C GLU A 482 4.17 -17.20 18.90
N VAL A 483 3.35 -17.45 17.88
CA VAL A 483 2.42 -18.60 17.85
C VAL A 483 3.20 -19.92 17.84
N PHE A 484 4.28 -20.00 17.05
CA PHE A 484 5.11 -21.20 16.98
C PHE A 484 5.92 -21.40 18.27
N TYR A 485 6.48 -20.33 18.83
CA TYR A 485 7.21 -20.38 20.08
C TYR A 485 6.31 -20.82 21.25
N ASN A 486 5.13 -20.21 21.41
CA ASN A 486 4.20 -20.55 22.48
C ASN A 486 3.66 -21.98 22.37
N ALA A 487 3.36 -22.44 21.14
CA ALA A 487 3.00 -23.83 20.90
C ALA A 487 4.14 -24.80 21.25
N ALA A 488 5.38 -24.47 20.87
CA ALA A 488 6.54 -25.28 21.19
C ALA A 488 6.78 -25.38 22.70
N LEU A 489 6.65 -24.27 23.42
CA LEU A 489 6.77 -24.23 24.88
C LEU A 489 5.70 -25.08 25.58
N LEU A 490 4.44 -25.03 25.10
CA LEU A 490 3.37 -25.86 25.64
C LEU A 490 3.63 -27.36 25.36
N SER A 491 3.99 -27.71 24.12
CA SER A 491 4.31 -29.12 23.77
C SER A 491 5.51 -29.67 24.56
N PHE A 492 6.53 -28.84 24.81
CA PHE A 492 7.67 -29.19 25.66
C PHE A 492 7.22 -29.52 27.09
N LYS A 493 6.29 -28.75 27.66
CA LYS A 493 5.71 -29.00 28.98
C LYS A 493 4.87 -30.28 29.03
N ASN A 494 4.19 -30.62 27.94
CA ASN A 494 3.41 -31.85 27.83
C ASN A 494 4.27 -33.10 27.61
N GLY A 495 5.56 -32.95 27.26
CA GLY A 495 6.49 -34.04 26.98
C GLY A 495 6.57 -34.44 25.50
N ASP A 496 5.85 -33.73 24.61
CA ASP A 496 5.86 -33.97 23.16
C ASP A 496 7.08 -33.27 22.52
N PHE A 497 8.27 -33.83 22.73
CA PHE A 497 9.53 -33.20 22.31
C PHE A 497 9.70 -33.09 20.79
N GLN A 498 9.17 -34.05 20.02
CA GLN A 498 9.28 -34.05 18.55
C GLN A 498 8.51 -32.86 17.94
N ASP A 499 7.24 -32.70 18.31
CA ASP A 499 6.41 -31.58 17.85
C ASP A 499 7.02 -30.24 18.29
N SER A 500 7.53 -30.16 19.51
CA SER A 500 8.22 -28.97 20.03
C SER A 500 9.44 -28.58 19.19
N TYR A 501 10.24 -29.57 18.78
CA TYR A 501 11.41 -29.35 17.94
C TYR A 501 11.04 -28.83 16.55
N GLU A 502 10.01 -29.39 15.91
CA GLU A 502 9.55 -28.89 14.61
C GLU A 502 9.03 -27.45 14.68
N MET A 503 8.29 -27.12 15.74
CA MET A 503 7.76 -25.76 15.93
C MET A 503 8.86 -24.75 16.28
N THR A 504 9.86 -25.12 17.07
CA THR A 504 11.00 -24.23 17.37
C THR A 504 11.87 -23.96 16.15
N GLN A 505 12.09 -24.96 15.28
CA GLN A 505 12.78 -24.74 14.01
C GLN A 505 12.03 -23.74 13.13
N LYS A 506 10.69 -23.84 13.07
CA LYS A 506 9.84 -22.87 12.34
C LYS A 506 9.93 -21.47 12.96
N ALA A 507 9.88 -21.36 14.28
CA ALA A 507 10.02 -20.07 14.97
C ALA A 507 11.38 -19.41 14.67
N LEU A 508 12.48 -20.16 14.70
CA LEU A 508 13.82 -19.68 14.36
C LEU A 508 13.98 -19.32 12.88
N ALA A 509 13.25 -19.99 11.99
CA ALA A 509 13.24 -19.61 10.57
C ALA A 509 12.57 -18.24 10.35
N LEU A 510 11.58 -17.89 11.18
CA LEU A 510 10.88 -16.61 11.13
C LEU A 510 11.68 -15.49 11.82
N TYR A 511 12.14 -15.74 13.05
CA TYR A 511 12.94 -14.79 13.82
C TYR A 511 14.25 -15.44 14.30
N PRO A 512 15.32 -15.35 13.51
CA PRO A 512 16.59 -16.03 13.80
C PRO A 512 17.34 -15.51 15.04
N GLU A 513 17.09 -14.26 15.45
CA GLU A 513 17.81 -13.61 16.56
C GLU A 513 17.15 -13.86 17.92
N HIS A 514 16.05 -14.59 17.97
CA HIS A 514 15.29 -14.78 19.20
C HIS A 514 16.04 -15.67 20.21
N THR A 515 16.38 -15.09 21.36
CA THR A 515 17.18 -15.76 22.40
C THR A 515 16.44 -16.94 23.04
N GLU A 516 15.16 -16.79 23.39
CA GLU A 516 14.42 -17.82 24.13
C GLU A 516 14.16 -19.08 23.29
N THR A 517 13.98 -18.93 21.97
CA THR A 517 13.88 -20.09 21.07
C THR A 517 15.21 -20.81 20.93
N HIS A 518 16.34 -20.10 20.94
CA HIS A 518 17.67 -20.74 20.95
C HIS A 518 17.90 -21.52 22.24
N GLU A 519 17.46 -20.98 23.38
CA GLU A 519 17.52 -21.69 24.66
C GLU A 519 16.63 -22.93 24.67
N LEU A 520 15.40 -22.82 24.18
CA LEU A 520 14.47 -23.95 24.06
C LEU A 520 15.05 -25.03 23.13
N LEU A 521 15.63 -24.65 21.99
CA LEU A 521 16.30 -25.58 21.09
C LEU A 521 17.45 -26.31 21.79
N LYS A 522 18.30 -25.59 22.55
CA LYS A 522 19.38 -26.21 23.34
C LYS A 522 18.80 -27.23 24.32
N GLN A 523 17.74 -26.87 25.06
CA GLN A 523 17.09 -27.79 25.99
C GLN A 523 16.56 -29.05 25.27
N LEU A 524 15.88 -28.90 24.14
CA LEU A 524 15.41 -30.04 23.34
C LEU A 524 16.56 -30.92 22.86
N THR A 525 17.65 -30.34 22.35
CA THR A 525 18.81 -31.12 21.90
C THR A 525 19.47 -31.89 23.04
N THR A 526 19.50 -31.33 24.26
CA THR A 526 20.00 -32.06 25.44
C THR A 526 19.07 -33.20 25.84
N GLN A 527 17.75 -33.01 25.74
CA GLN A 527 16.76 -34.08 26.01
C GLN A 527 16.90 -35.21 24.99
N PHE A 528 17.03 -34.90 23.70
CA PHE A 528 17.26 -35.91 22.65
C PHE A 528 18.59 -36.64 22.78
N ALA A 529 19.61 -36.01 23.36
CA ALA A 529 20.88 -36.67 23.66
C ALA A 529 20.81 -37.57 24.91
N SER A 530 19.82 -37.35 25.78
CA SER A 530 19.62 -38.12 27.02
C SER A 530 18.67 -39.31 26.89
N LEU A 531 17.82 -39.30 25.84
CA LEU A 531 16.96 -40.41 25.42
C LEU A 531 17.74 -41.39 24.55
#